data_AF-A0A8T6S8C3-F1
#
_entry.id   AF-A0A8T6S8C3-F1
#
_cell.length_a   1.000
_cell.length_b   1.000
_cell.length_c   1.000
_cell.angle_alpha   90.00
_cell.angle_beta   90.00
_cell.angle_gamma   90.00
#
_symmetry.space_group_name_H-M   'P 1'
#
loop_
_entity.id
_entity.type
_entity.pdbx_description
1 polymer ?
#
loop_
_entity_poly.entity_id
_entity_poly.type
_entity_poly.pdbx_seq_one_letter_code
_entity_poly.pdbx_strand_id
1 'polypeptide(L)' 'MKRKIRIAIPSKGRLSQPSIRALQHAGINILRKERTYVSETSDPRFEAVFARAFDVPIYIQYGAADLGL' A
#
# COMPACT_ATOMS: atom_id res chain seq x y z
N MET A 1 10.35 8.65 -17.03
CA MET A 1 9.89 7.47 -16.26
C MET A 1 8.45 7.72 -15.80
N LYS A 2 7.54 6.75 -15.96
CA LYS A 2 6.15 6.89 -15.46
C LYS A 2 6.12 6.74 -13.94
N ARG A 3 5.33 7.58 -13.25
CA ARG A 3 5.10 7.51 -11.80
C ARG A 3 4.40 6.19 -11.43
N LYS A 4 4.87 5.50 -10.37
CA LYS A 4 4.20 4.31 -9.82
C LYS A 4 2.88 4.72 -9.13
N ILE A 5 1.88 3.86 -9.19
CA ILE A 5 0.63 4.00 -8.43
C ILE A 5 0.89 3.57 -6.99
N ARG A 6 0.61 4.47 -6.04
CA ARG A 6 0.80 4.27 -4.61
C ARG A 6 -0.48 3.77 -3.96
N ILE A 7 -0.42 2.64 -3.29
CA ILE A 7 -1.55 2.06 -2.57
C ILE A 7 -1.26 2.14 -1.06
N ALA A 8 -1.99 3.00 -0.35
CA ALA A 8 -1.91 3.09 1.10
C ALA A 8 -2.65 1.90 1.75
N ILE A 9 -1.96 1.18 2.63
CA ILE A 9 -2.56 0.07 3.40
C ILE A 9 -2.23 0.19 4.88
N PRO A 10 -3.10 -0.33 5.78
CA PRO A 10 -2.85 -0.29 7.21
C PRO A 10 -1.58 -1.09 7.59
N SER A 11 -0.66 -0.41 8.27
CA SER A 11 0.60 -0.96 8.78
C SER A 11 0.42 -1.99 9.89
N LYS A 12 -0.71 -1.92 10.61
CA LYS A 12 -1.05 -2.79 11.73
C LYS A 12 -2.55 -2.81 12.01
N GLY A 13 -2.96 -3.65 12.96
CA GLY A 13 -4.35 -3.80 13.38
C GLY A 13 -5.16 -4.73 12.48
N ARG A 14 -6.46 -4.85 12.79
CA ARG A 14 -7.34 -5.87 12.18
C ARG A 14 -7.49 -5.79 10.66
N LEU A 15 -7.25 -4.62 10.07
CA LEU A 15 -7.36 -4.41 8.61
C LEU A 15 -6.07 -4.71 7.86
N SER A 16 -4.91 -4.75 8.52
CA SER A 16 -3.62 -4.91 7.84
C SER A 16 -3.53 -6.19 7.00
N GLN A 17 -3.79 -7.35 7.61
CA GLN A 17 -3.73 -8.63 6.90
C GLN A 17 -4.82 -8.79 5.83
N PRO A 18 -6.09 -8.41 6.08
CA PRO A 18 -7.10 -8.34 5.03
C PRO A 18 -6.70 -7.48 3.83
N SER A 19 -6.13 -6.29 4.03
CA SER A 19 -5.68 -5.41 2.94
C SER A 19 -4.56 -6.05 2.12
N ILE A 20 -3.60 -6.71 2.78
CA ILE A 20 -2.55 -7.47 2.09
C ILE A 20 -3.15 -8.59 1.24
N ARG A 21 -4.09 -9.37 1.80
CA ARG A 21 -4.75 -10.45 1.06
C ARG A 21 -5.59 -9.94 -0.11
N ALA A 22 -6.26 -8.79 0.04
CA ALA A 22 -7.01 -8.18 -1.05
C ALA A 22 -6.09 -7.84 -2.24
N LEU A 23 -4.91 -7.28 -1.96
CA LEU A 23 -3.89 -7.04 -3.00
C LEU A 23 -3.37 -8.34 -3.62
N GLN A 24 -3.12 -9.37 -2.81
CA GLN A 24 -2.70 -10.69 -3.31
C GLN A 24 -3.74 -11.32 -4.25
N HIS A 25 -5.03 -11.23 -3.89
CA HIS A 25 -6.13 -11.70 -4.75
C HIS A 25 -6.22 -10.91 -6.06
N ALA A 26 -5.79 -9.64 -6.06
CA ALA A 26 -5.68 -8.82 -7.26
C ALA A 26 -4.38 -9.08 -8.07
N GLY A 27 -3.55 -10.06 -7.67
CA GLY A 27 -2.28 -10.38 -8.32
C GLY A 27 -1.12 -9.46 -7.92
N ILE A 28 -1.29 -8.64 -6.88
CA ILE A 28 -0.30 -7.68 -6.39
C ILE A 28 0.29 -8.21 -5.08
N ASN A 29 1.46 -8.84 -5.17
CA ASN A 29 2.18 -9.35 -4.01
C ASN A 29 3.15 -8.29 -3.48
N ILE A 30 3.12 -8.01 -2.18
CA ILE A 30 4.06 -7.07 -1.55
C ILE A 30 5.40 -7.76 -1.31
N LEU A 31 6.47 -7.19 -1.88
CA LEU A 31 7.83 -7.68 -1.73
C LEU A 31 8.47 -6.93 -0.55
N ARG A 32 8.45 -7.54 0.64
CA ARG A 32 9.00 -6.91 1.84
C ARG A 32 10.53 -6.96 1.86
N LYS A 33 11.16 -5.78 1.90
CA LYS A 33 12.44 -5.56 2.62
C LYS A 33 12.08 -4.98 3.99
N GLU A 34 12.49 -5.65 5.07
CA GLU A 34 12.05 -5.35 6.44
C GLU A 34 12.15 -3.85 6.82
N ARG A 35 11.20 -3.38 7.65
CA ARG A 35 11.12 -2.05 8.30
C ARG A 35 10.96 -0.83 7.38
N THR A 36 10.39 -0.98 6.18
CA THR A 36 10.14 0.14 5.27
C THR A 36 8.68 0.61 5.31
N TYR A 37 8.47 1.94 5.24
CA TYR A 37 7.13 2.53 5.07
C TYR A 37 6.59 2.39 3.65
N VAL A 38 7.47 2.13 2.68
CA VAL A 38 7.13 1.88 1.28
C VAL A 38 7.76 0.57 0.87
N SER A 39 6.97 -0.33 0.28
CA SER A 39 7.45 -1.61 -0.23
C SER A 39 7.14 -1.74 -1.71
N GLU A 40 8.07 -2.37 -2.43
CA GLU A 40 7.84 -2.77 -3.82
C GLU A 40 6.77 -3.86 -3.87
N THR A 41 6.16 -4.02 -5.03
CA THR A 41 5.22 -5.11 -5.30
C THR A 41 5.72 -5.95 -6.47
N SER A 42 5.09 -7.10 -6.69
CA SER A 42 5.37 -7.98 -7.83
C SER A 42 5.12 -7.32 -9.18
N ASP A 43 4.32 -6.25 -9.23
CA ASP A 43 4.08 -5.46 -10.43
C ASP A 43 4.78 -4.08 -10.28
N PRO A 44 5.74 -3.74 -11.17
CA PRO A 44 6.54 -2.52 -11.05
C PRO A 44 5.73 -1.23 -11.22
N ARG A 45 4.47 -1.32 -11.66
CA ARG A 45 3.54 -0.18 -11.73
C ARG A 45 3.03 0.24 -10.37
N PHE A 46 3.12 -0.62 -9.34
CA PHE A 46 2.55 -0.36 -8.02
C PHE A 46 3.61 -0.35 -6.92
N GLU A 47 3.36 0.46 -5.89
CA GLU A 47 4.08 0.43 -4.62
C GLU A 47 3.11 0.50 -3.45
N ALA A 48 3.38 -0.27 -2.40
CA ALA A 48 2.56 -0.31 -1.19
C ALA A 48 3.11 0.67 -0.17
N VAL A 49 2.25 1.54 0.37
CA VAL A 49 2.58 2.53 1.40
C VAL A 49 1.91 2.10 2.71
N PHE A 50 2.70 1.77 3.71
CA PHE A 50 2.20 1.36 5.02
C PHE A 50 1.92 2.59 5.89
N ALA A 51 0.64 2.86 6.15
CA ALA A 51 0.18 4.01 6.96
C ALA A 51 -0.60 3.53 8.20
N ARG A 52 -0.97 4.43 9.12
CA ARG A 52 -2.02 4.08 10.10
C ARG A 52 -3.36 4.09 9.38
N ALA A 53 -4.28 3.21 9.78
CA ALA A 53 -5.59 3.11 9.12
C ALA A 53 -6.33 4.46 9.05
N PHE A 54 -6.27 5.25 10.12
CA PHE A 54 -6.88 6.58 10.18
C PHE A 54 -6.24 7.59 9.22
N ASP A 55 -4.96 7.41 8.87
CA ASP A 55 -4.23 8.33 8.00
C ASP A 55 -4.45 8.05 6.51
N VAL A 56 -4.98 6.87 6.15
CA VAL A 56 -5.19 6.47 4.74
C VAL A 56 -6.02 7.50 3.95
N PRO A 57 -7.18 8.01 4.45
CA PRO A 57 -7.94 9.04 3.73
C PRO A 57 -7.15 10.34 3.53
N ILE A 58 -6.34 10.73 4.51
CA ILE A 58 -5.48 11.93 4.44
C ILE A 58 -4.41 11.75 3.36
N TYR A 59 -3.81 10.56 3.25
CA TYR A 59 -2.81 10.27 2.23
C TYR A 59 -3.38 10.40 0.82
N ILE A 60 -4.63 9.96 0.61
CA ILE A 60 -5.33 10.10 -0.67
C ILE A 60 -5.64 11.58 -0.95
N GLN A 61 -6.22 12.27 0.03
CA GLN A 61 -6.63 13.68 -0.11
C GLN A 61 -5.47 14.59 -0.54
N TYR A 62 -4.26 14.37 -0.01
CA TYR A 62 -3.08 15.16 -0.31
C TYR A 62 -2.19 14.56 -1.41
N GLY A 63 -2.60 13.48 -2.06
CA GLY A 63 -1.85 12.85 -3.15
C GLY A 63 -0.57 12.12 -2.73
N ALA A 64 -0.41 11.83 -1.43
CA ALA A 64 0.67 10.98 -0.93
C ALA A 64 0.47 9.51 -1.34
N ALA A 65 -0.78 9.09 -1.53
CA ALA A 65 -1.17 7.83 -2.15
C ALA A 65 -2.26 8.06 -3.20
N ASP A 66 -2.35 7.18 -4.20
CA ASP A 66 -3.37 7.23 -5.25
C ASP A 66 -4.63 6.44 -4.89
N LEU A 67 -4.45 5.38 -4.09
CA LEU A 67 -5.50 4.47 -3.64
C LEU A 67 -5.29 4.12 -2.16
N GLY A 68 -6.34 3.64 -1.48
CA GLY A 68 -6.21 3.16 -0.11
C GLY A 68 -7.25 2.11 0.29
N LEU A 69 -6.87 1.29 1.28
CA LEU A 69 -7.67 0.23 1.90
C LEU A 69 -7.87 0.48 3.40
#